data_AF-A0A4Z1FIX6-F1
#
_entry.id   AF-A0A4Z1FIX6-F1
#
_cell.length_a   1.000
_cell.length_b   1.000
_cell.length_c   1.000
_cell.angle_alpha   90.00
_cell.angle_beta   90.00
_cell.angle_gamma   90.00
#
_symmetry.space_group_name_H-M   'P 1'
#
loop_
_entity.id
_entity.type
_entity.pdbx_description
1 polymer ?
#
loop_
_entity_poly.entity_id
_entity_poly.type
_entity_poly.pdbx_seq_one_letter_code
_entity_poly.pdbx_strand_id
1 'polypeptide(L)'
;MTKDASSSSTNIFTEQNGSRETNDNNTVETMASAVADGRRKSAPAICPRDDDMVALGNKQSRIRQKEGHGEEGRLKPAGKEIRNKQSWDYIWRTGLAGGLAGSAAKTVVAPLDRVKILFQASNPQFAKYTGSWFGYITAMRDIHSDEGLRGLFRGHSATILRIFPYAAIKFLAYEQIRAAIIPKHEYETPFRRLISGSLAGVTSVFFTYPLEVMRVRLAFETKGRSAGLGEICRRIYHEVPPQPKLSTTTGAGGLVAGAENAVQSIVPKSGLANFYRGFSATILGMLPYAGMSFLTHDTAGDLLRHKSIKQYTTLSKPAHYAENKPAPLRSWAELFSGGVAGLVSQTSAYPLEVIRRRMQVGGTVGDGRRLHIGETARMIVRERGWRGFFVGLTIGYVKVVPMVAVSFYVYERGKGWLGI
;
A
#
# COMPACT_ATOMS: atom_id res chain seq x y z
N MET A 1 15.80 14.34 -64.95
CA MET A 1 16.97 13.44 -64.99
C MET A 1 17.99 13.89 -63.94
N THR A 2 18.91 13.00 -63.54
CA THR A 2 20.32 13.27 -63.12
C THR A 2 20.64 14.34 -62.04
N LYS A 3 21.59 14.11 -61.11
CA LYS A 3 22.16 12.85 -60.57
C LYS A 3 22.97 13.15 -59.29
N ASP A 4 23.46 12.09 -58.66
CA ASP A 4 24.29 12.06 -57.45
C ASP A 4 25.70 12.66 -57.63
N ALA A 5 26.45 12.87 -56.53
CA ALA A 5 27.76 12.20 -56.24
C ALA A 5 28.86 13.05 -55.53
N SER A 6 29.22 12.59 -54.31
CA SER A 6 30.54 12.03 -53.93
C SER A 6 31.87 12.83 -53.93
N SER A 7 32.49 12.83 -52.74
CA SER A 7 33.92 12.54 -52.39
C SER A 7 35.13 13.30 -52.97
N SER A 8 35.97 13.81 -52.06
CA SER A 8 37.47 13.80 -52.09
C SER A 8 38.06 14.44 -50.81
N SER A 9 39.31 14.22 -50.35
CA SER A 9 40.34 13.16 -50.57
C SER A 9 41.54 13.36 -49.60
N THR A 10 42.55 12.46 -49.66
CA THR A 10 44.01 12.72 -49.42
C THR A 10 44.67 12.48 -48.03
N ASN A 11 45.28 11.29 -47.91
CA ASN A 11 46.68 10.91 -47.53
C ASN A 11 47.68 11.88 -46.84
N ILE A 12 48.61 11.30 -46.02
CA ILE A 12 50.11 11.39 -46.07
C ILE A 12 50.71 10.66 -44.81
N PHE A 13 51.51 9.58 -44.95
CA PHE A 13 53.01 9.48 -44.95
C PHE A 13 53.65 9.66 -43.52
N THR A 14 54.67 8.94 -43.03
CA THR A 14 55.68 8.03 -43.65
C THR A 14 56.33 7.02 -42.63
N GLU A 15 57.08 6.04 -43.17
CA GLU A 15 58.21 5.18 -42.70
C GLU A 15 59.03 5.54 -41.42
N GLN A 16 59.93 4.72 -40.82
CA GLN A 16 60.57 3.38 -41.02
C GLN A 16 61.15 2.92 -39.62
N ASN A 17 61.78 1.78 -39.28
CA ASN A 17 62.11 0.42 -39.80
C ASN A 17 62.44 -0.48 -38.54
N GLY A 18 63.18 -1.61 -38.62
CA GLY A 18 63.98 -2.05 -37.45
C GLY A 18 64.51 -3.50 -37.26
N SER A 19 64.12 -4.50 -38.06
CA SER A 19 64.79 -5.83 -38.23
C SER A 19 65.10 -6.81 -37.05
N ARG A 20 64.95 -8.11 -37.41
CA ARG A 20 65.57 -9.38 -36.91
C ARG A 20 64.81 -10.32 -35.97
N GLU A 21 64.87 -11.59 -36.36
CA GLU A 21 64.21 -12.75 -35.76
C GLU A 21 64.99 -13.37 -34.59
N THR A 22 64.28 -14.11 -33.73
CA THR A 22 64.57 -15.55 -33.53
C THR A 22 63.29 -16.31 -33.16
N ASN A 23 63.21 -17.55 -33.66
CA ASN A 23 62.38 -18.68 -33.23
C ASN A 23 62.17 -18.80 -31.68
N ASP A 24 61.17 -19.51 -31.15
CA ASP A 24 60.72 -20.84 -31.62
C ASP A 24 59.24 -21.22 -31.34
N ASN A 25 58.82 -22.27 -32.04
CA ASN A 25 57.52 -22.92 -32.08
C ASN A 25 56.85 -23.24 -30.72
N ASN A 26 55.64 -22.71 -30.45
CA ASN A 26 54.61 -23.45 -29.68
C ASN A 26 53.13 -22.98 -29.84
N THR A 27 52.81 -22.15 -30.85
CA THR A 27 51.53 -21.40 -30.90
C THR A 27 50.62 -21.82 -32.07
N VAL A 28 50.47 -23.13 -32.31
CA VAL A 28 49.66 -23.65 -33.45
C VAL A 28 48.52 -24.58 -33.03
N GLU A 29 48.63 -25.35 -31.95
CA GLU A 29 47.57 -26.29 -31.54
C GLU A 29 46.39 -25.64 -30.77
N THR A 30 46.54 -24.43 -30.23
CA THR A 30 45.52 -23.81 -29.36
C THR A 30 44.50 -22.92 -30.08
N MET A 31 44.47 -22.89 -31.42
CA MET A 31 43.48 -22.12 -32.21
C MET A 31 42.39 -22.98 -32.87
N ALA A 32 42.47 -24.31 -32.77
CA ALA A 32 41.57 -25.25 -33.45
C ALA A 32 40.23 -25.55 -32.71
N SER A 33 39.98 -24.95 -31.54
CA SER A 33 38.76 -25.23 -30.72
C SER A 33 38.06 -23.97 -30.19
N ALA A 34 38.04 -22.90 -31.00
CA ALA A 34 37.45 -21.60 -30.65
C ALA A 34 36.13 -21.27 -31.39
N VAL A 35 35.47 -22.26 -32.01
CA VAL A 35 34.31 -22.06 -32.92
C VAL A 35 33.13 -23.00 -32.57
N ALA A 36 32.75 -23.08 -31.28
CA ALA A 36 31.67 -24.00 -30.85
C ALA A 36 30.80 -23.61 -29.62
N ASP A 37 30.80 -22.36 -29.13
CA ASP A 37 29.63 -21.85 -28.39
C ASP A 37 29.46 -20.33 -28.57
N GLY A 38 28.22 -19.87 -28.73
CA GLY A 38 27.94 -18.50 -29.15
C GLY A 38 26.47 -18.16 -29.34
N ARG A 39 25.60 -18.39 -28.34
CA ARG A 39 24.24 -17.81 -28.33
C ARG A 39 23.69 -17.50 -26.94
N ARG A 40 22.91 -16.41 -26.86
CA ARG A 40 22.12 -15.93 -25.69
C ARG A 40 22.92 -15.39 -24.49
N LYS A 41 23.36 -14.12 -24.58
CA LYS A 41 23.40 -13.24 -23.40
C LYS A 41 21.96 -13.09 -22.88
N SER A 42 21.70 -13.46 -21.63
CA SER A 42 20.42 -13.21 -20.97
C SER A 42 20.34 -11.77 -20.45
N ALA A 43 19.14 -11.19 -20.45
CA ALA A 43 18.88 -9.90 -19.80
C ALA A 43 19.01 -10.00 -18.27
N PRO A 44 19.38 -8.92 -17.56
CA PRO A 44 19.49 -8.94 -16.10
C PRO A 44 18.14 -9.31 -15.45
N ALA A 45 18.17 -10.29 -14.54
CA ALA A 45 16.97 -10.80 -13.89
C ALA A 45 16.35 -9.77 -12.94
N ILE A 46 15.02 -9.72 -12.93
CA ILE A 46 14.25 -8.92 -11.97
C ILE A 46 14.14 -9.74 -10.67
N CYS A 47 14.54 -9.12 -9.56
CA CYS A 47 14.75 -9.72 -8.22
C CYS A 47 15.97 -10.67 -8.12
N PRO A 48 16.97 -10.35 -7.28
CA PRO A 48 17.93 -11.33 -6.77
C PRO A 48 17.22 -12.39 -5.92
N ARG A 49 17.75 -13.61 -5.90
CA ARG A 49 17.33 -14.67 -4.95
C ARG A 49 18.25 -14.66 -3.74
N ASP A 50 17.76 -15.18 -2.61
CA ASP A 50 18.58 -15.31 -1.39
C ASP A 50 19.82 -16.21 -1.63
N ASP A 51 19.68 -17.21 -2.49
CA ASP A 51 20.77 -18.08 -2.96
C ASP A 51 21.87 -17.29 -3.70
N ASP A 52 21.52 -16.24 -4.46
CA ASP A 52 22.50 -15.41 -5.19
C ASP A 52 23.36 -14.59 -4.22
N MET A 53 22.79 -14.12 -3.10
CA MET A 53 23.55 -13.41 -2.06
C MET A 53 24.56 -14.33 -1.37
N VAL A 54 24.17 -15.57 -1.06
CA VAL A 54 25.06 -16.57 -0.45
C VAL A 54 26.11 -17.05 -1.45
N ALA A 55 25.74 -17.27 -2.72
CA ALA A 55 26.66 -17.67 -3.78
C ALA A 55 27.69 -16.58 -4.09
N LEU A 56 27.29 -15.30 -4.17
CA LEU A 56 28.23 -14.18 -4.32
C LEU A 56 29.17 -14.09 -3.11
N GLY A 57 28.65 -14.21 -1.89
CA GLY A 57 29.48 -14.26 -0.67
C GLY A 57 30.55 -15.34 -0.71
N ASN A 58 30.18 -16.58 -1.09
CA ASN A 58 31.11 -17.71 -1.13
C ASN A 58 32.04 -17.74 -2.36
N LYS A 59 31.65 -17.16 -3.50
CA LYS A 59 32.55 -17.03 -4.66
C LYS A 59 33.57 -15.92 -4.44
N GLN A 60 33.14 -14.81 -3.82
CA GLN A 60 34.01 -13.65 -3.55
C GLN A 60 34.94 -13.89 -2.35
N SER A 61 34.57 -14.76 -1.40
CA SER A 61 35.51 -15.24 -0.36
C SER A 61 36.56 -16.19 -0.94
N ARG A 62 36.16 -17.18 -1.77
CA ARG A 62 37.12 -18.12 -2.38
C ARG A 62 38.11 -17.47 -3.35
N ILE A 63 37.69 -16.47 -4.13
CA ILE A 63 38.60 -15.74 -5.02
C ILE A 63 39.61 -14.91 -4.21
N ARG A 64 39.17 -14.24 -3.13
CA ARG A 64 40.05 -13.49 -2.21
C ARG A 64 40.99 -14.35 -1.35
N GLN A 65 40.88 -15.69 -1.39
CA GLN A 65 41.73 -16.58 -0.60
C GLN A 65 42.97 -17.07 -1.35
N LYS A 66 43.24 -16.56 -2.57
CA LYS A 66 44.39 -16.96 -3.41
C LYS A 66 45.34 -15.83 -3.83
N GLU A 67 45.10 -14.59 -3.44
CA GLU A 67 45.93 -13.44 -3.82
C GLU A 67 46.37 -12.64 -2.58
N GLY A 68 47.68 -12.39 -2.44
CA GLY A 68 48.22 -11.34 -1.57
C GLY A 68 48.64 -11.74 -0.15
N HIS A 69 49.78 -12.42 -0.02
CA HIS A 69 50.66 -12.26 1.15
C HIS A 69 51.71 -11.21 0.74
N GLY A 70 51.89 -10.11 1.50
CA GLY A 70 52.95 -9.13 1.21
C GLY A 70 52.65 -7.68 1.61
N GLU A 71 53.05 -7.32 2.84
CA GLU A 71 53.51 -6.00 3.33
C GLU A 71 52.70 -4.68 3.15
N GLU A 72 53.18 -3.68 3.91
CA GLU A 72 52.95 -2.22 3.86
C GLU A 72 51.57 -1.57 4.14
N GLY A 73 51.65 -0.26 4.45
CA GLY A 73 50.56 0.72 4.33
C GLY A 73 49.36 0.59 5.28
N ARG A 74 49.45 1.12 6.52
CA ARG A 74 48.30 1.20 7.45
C ARG A 74 47.27 2.28 7.07
N LEU A 75 46.62 2.11 5.91
CA LEU A 75 45.36 2.76 5.58
C LEU A 75 44.24 2.19 6.47
N LYS A 76 43.46 3.06 7.13
CA LYS A 76 42.33 2.62 7.97
C LYS A 76 41.22 2.02 7.09
N PRO A 77 40.82 0.75 7.27
CA PRO A 77 39.78 0.16 6.45
C PRO A 77 38.42 0.78 6.78
N ALA A 78 37.73 1.29 5.76
CA ALA A 78 36.35 1.76 5.87
C ALA A 78 35.39 0.57 6.05
N GLY A 79 35.22 0.13 7.30
CA GLY A 79 34.27 -0.92 7.64
C GLY A 79 32.84 -0.53 7.26
N LYS A 80 32.11 -1.43 6.60
CA LYS A 80 30.66 -1.29 6.47
C LYS A 80 30.04 -1.50 7.86
N GLU A 81 29.65 -0.41 8.50
CA GLU A 81 28.95 -0.47 9.79
C GLU A 81 27.76 -1.42 9.75
N ILE A 82 27.63 -2.24 10.79
CA ILE A 82 26.36 -2.88 11.14
C ILE A 82 25.47 -1.77 11.72
N ARG A 83 24.89 -0.94 10.84
CA ARG A 83 24.13 0.26 11.24
C ARG A 83 23.08 -0.11 12.28
N ASN A 84 23.19 0.51 13.46
CA ASN A 84 22.29 0.23 14.57
C ASN A 84 20.86 0.61 14.18
N LYS A 85 19.97 -0.38 14.10
CA LYS A 85 18.55 -0.22 13.73
C LYS A 85 17.73 0.61 14.74
N GLN A 86 18.29 0.87 15.92
CA GLN A 86 17.72 1.76 16.95
C GLN A 86 18.25 3.21 16.84
N SER A 87 19.15 3.51 15.90
CA SER A 87 19.61 4.88 15.67
C SER A 87 18.47 5.76 15.15
N TRP A 88 18.29 6.94 15.76
CA TRP A 88 17.31 7.95 15.32
C TRP A 88 17.46 8.30 13.83
N ASP A 89 18.69 8.37 13.32
CA ASP A 89 18.99 8.58 11.91
C ASP A 89 18.43 7.45 11.01
N TYR A 90 18.55 6.19 11.43
CA TYR A 90 17.98 5.06 10.71
C TYR A 90 16.44 5.07 10.76
N ILE A 91 15.86 5.42 11.91
CA ILE A 91 14.40 5.47 12.12
C ILE A 91 13.76 6.59 11.28
N TRP A 92 14.36 7.79 11.23
CA TRP A 92 13.85 8.88 10.39
C TRP A 92 14.10 8.66 8.90
N ARG A 93 15.23 8.07 8.47
CA ARG A 93 15.45 7.72 7.06
C ARG A 93 14.49 6.63 6.58
N THR A 94 14.28 5.55 7.36
CA THR A 94 13.32 4.49 7.01
C THR A 94 11.88 5.01 7.02
N GLY A 95 11.52 5.86 8.00
CA GLY A 95 10.23 6.55 8.06
C GLY A 95 9.98 7.46 6.85
N LEU A 96 10.98 8.24 6.43
CA LEU A 96 10.89 9.09 5.23
C LEU A 96 10.78 8.25 3.95
N ALA A 97 11.60 7.21 3.77
CA ALA A 97 11.51 6.29 2.64
C ALA A 97 10.12 5.64 2.55
N GLY A 98 9.60 5.15 3.68
CA GLY A 98 8.26 4.57 3.75
C GLY A 98 7.14 5.58 3.47
N GLY A 99 7.24 6.80 3.98
CA GLY A 99 6.30 7.89 3.73
C GLY A 99 6.26 8.32 2.26
N LEU A 100 7.42 8.45 1.62
CA LEU A 100 7.54 8.76 0.19
C LEU A 100 7.04 7.59 -0.69
N ALA A 101 7.40 6.35 -0.36
CA ALA A 101 6.94 5.16 -1.07
C ALA A 101 5.42 4.98 -0.99
N GLY A 102 4.84 5.14 0.20
CA GLY A 102 3.40 5.14 0.40
C GLY A 102 2.69 6.28 -0.35
N SER A 103 3.30 7.47 -0.41
CA SER A 103 2.77 8.61 -1.15
C SER A 103 2.78 8.39 -2.66
N ALA A 104 3.86 7.83 -3.22
CA ALA A 104 3.96 7.46 -4.63
C ALA A 104 2.94 6.37 -4.99
N ALA A 105 2.87 5.31 -4.19
CA ALA A 105 1.91 4.23 -4.36
C ALA A 105 0.45 4.72 -4.32
N LYS A 106 0.11 5.63 -3.39
CA LYS A 106 -1.22 6.26 -3.35
C LYS A 106 -1.49 7.18 -4.53
N THR A 107 -0.46 7.83 -5.09
CA THR A 107 -0.61 8.69 -6.28
C THR A 107 -0.95 7.85 -7.52
N VAL A 108 -0.26 6.73 -7.74
CA VAL A 108 -0.54 5.84 -8.89
C VAL A 108 -1.96 5.27 -8.86
N VAL A 109 -2.51 4.97 -7.69
CA VAL A 109 -3.90 4.46 -7.57
C VAL A 109 -4.96 5.52 -7.27
N ALA A 110 -4.61 6.81 -7.24
CA ALA A 110 -5.55 7.89 -6.92
C ALA A 110 -6.79 7.94 -7.85
N PRO A 111 -6.70 7.74 -9.18
CA PRO A 111 -7.86 7.67 -10.07
C PRO A 111 -8.84 6.54 -9.69
N LEU A 112 -8.30 5.34 -9.41
CA LEU A 112 -9.09 4.18 -8.97
C LEU A 112 -9.70 4.42 -7.59
N ASP A 113 -8.98 5.07 -6.68
CA ASP A 113 -9.47 5.46 -5.36
C ASP A 113 -10.60 6.50 -5.44
N ARG A 114 -10.57 7.46 -6.39
CA ARG A 114 -11.71 8.38 -6.62
C ARG A 114 -12.93 7.64 -7.17
N VAL A 115 -12.77 6.82 -8.20
CA VAL A 115 -13.89 6.06 -8.78
C VAL A 115 -14.50 5.07 -7.78
N LYS A 116 -13.67 4.42 -6.94
CA LYS A 116 -14.16 3.59 -5.82
C LYS A 116 -15.04 4.42 -4.87
N ILE A 117 -14.61 5.62 -4.48
CA ILE A 117 -15.41 6.51 -3.62
C ILE A 117 -16.74 6.89 -4.29
N LEU A 118 -16.73 7.33 -5.55
CA LEU A 118 -17.95 7.70 -6.31
C LEU A 118 -18.94 6.54 -6.40
N PHE A 119 -18.44 5.32 -6.61
CA PHE A 119 -19.26 4.10 -6.70
C PHE A 119 -19.82 3.69 -5.32
N GLN A 120 -18.99 3.59 -4.29
CA GLN A 120 -19.42 3.22 -2.92
C GLN A 120 -20.40 4.25 -2.32
N ALA A 121 -20.18 5.52 -2.59
CA ALA A 121 -21.03 6.63 -2.13
C ALA A 121 -22.35 6.76 -2.92
N SER A 122 -22.57 5.94 -3.95
CA SER A 122 -23.76 6.00 -4.83
C SER A 122 -23.95 7.37 -5.50
N ASN A 123 -22.87 7.96 -6.04
CA ASN A 123 -22.98 9.24 -6.74
C ASN A 123 -23.97 9.15 -7.93
N PRO A 124 -25.01 10.00 -8.03
CA PRO A 124 -26.04 9.87 -9.06
C PRO A 124 -25.51 9.87 -10.50
N GLN A 125 -24.47 10.66 -10.81
CA GLN A 125 -23.86 10.73 -12.15
C GLN A 125 -23.14 9.42 -12.52
N PHE A 126 -22.57 8.73 -11.53
CA PHE A 126 -21.75 7.52 -11.73
C PHE A 126 -22.49 6.22 -11.40
N ALA A 127 -23.68 6.29 -10.81
CA ALA A 127 -24.53 5.16 -10.47
C ALA A 127 -24.76 4.20 -11.65
N LYS A 128 -24.88 4.73 -12.88
CA LYS A 128 -25.01 3.97 -14.14
C LYS A 128 -23.88 2.97 -14.41
N TYR A 129 -22.64 3.26 -14.02
CA TYR A 129 -21.47 2.43 -14.35
C TYR A 129 -21.21 1.28 -13.37
N THR A 130 -21.74 1.40 -12.15
CA THR A 130 -21.45 0.52 -11.00
C THR A 130 -21.79 -0.97 -11.18
N GLY A 131 -22.60 -1.34 -12.17
CA GLY A 131 -23.04 -2.72 -12.41
C GLY A 131 -22.13 -3.55 -13.32
N SER A 132 -21.17 -2.93 -14.00
CA SER A 132 -20.24 -3.61 -14.93
C SER A 132 -18.87 -3.81 -14.29
N TRP A 133 -18.26 -4.99 -14.51
CA TRP A 133 -16.92 -5.32 -14.04
C TRP A 133 -15.87 -4.30 -14.50
N PHE A 134 -16.00 -3.81 -15.74
CA PHE A 134 -15.13 -2.80 -16.34
C PHE A 134 -15.70 -1.38 -16.32
N GLY A 135 -16.88 -1.16 -15.71
CA GLY A 135 -17.55 0.15 -15.68
C GLY A 135 -16.72 1.25 -15.01
N TYR A 136 -15.74 0.89 -14.17
CA TYR A 136 -14.79 1.83 -13.60
C TYR A 136 -13.85 2.46 -14.65
N ILE A 137 -13.55 1.75 -15.75
CA ILE A 137 -12.75 2.28 -16.88
C ILE A 137 -13.57 3.33 -17.63
N THR A 138 -14.84 3.03 -17.93
CA THR A 138 -15.77 3.99 -18.54
C THR A 138 -15.92 5.22 -17.65
N ALA A 139 -16.10 5.05 -16.33
CA ALA A 139 -16.17 6.14 -15.38
C ALA A 139 -14.88 7.00 -15.32
N MET A 140 -13.68 6.39 -15.41
CA MET A 140 -12.43 7.16 -15.52
C MET A 140 -12.37 7.97 -16.82
N ARG A 141 -12.86 7.42 -17.95
CA ARG A 141 -12.92 8.14 -19.22
C ARG A 141 -13.94 9.29 -19.20
N ASP A 142 -15.11 9.07 -18.59
CA ASP A 142 -16.16 10.08 -18.32
C ASP A 142 -15.56 11.26 -17.53
N ILE A 143 -14.92 10.98 -16.38
CA ILE A 143 -14.27 12.00 -15.54
C ILE A 143 -13.13 12.70 -16.27
N HIS A 144 -12.32 11.98 -17.05
CA HIS A 144 -11.24 12.59 -17.81
C HIS A 144 -11.78 13.54 -18.91
N SER A 145 -12.91 13.22 -19.53
CA SER A 145 -13.57 14.08 -20.51
C SER A 145 -14.21 15.32 -19.88
N ASP A 146 -14.90 15.15 -18.73
CA ASP A 146 -15.64 16.22 -18.04
C ASP A 146 -14.73 17.17 -17.23
N GLU A 147 -13.71 16.66 -16.56
CA GLU A 147 -12.89 17.39 -15.58
C GLU A 147 -11.38 17.43 -15.92
N GLY A 148 -10.97 16.79 -17.02
CA GLY A 148 -9.56 16.63 -17.38
C GLY A 148 -8.78 15.70 -16.43
N LEU A 149 -7.48 15.55 -16.67
CA LEU A 149 -6.60 14.70 -15.85
C LEU A 149 -6.61 15.11 -14.36
N ARG A 150 -6.70 16.41 -14.05
CA ARG A 150 -6.74 16.91 -12.66
C ARG A 150 -7.99 16.46 -11.90
N GLY A 151 -9.11 16.22 -12.59
CA GLY A 151 -10.33 15.68 -11.98
C GLY A 151 -10.11 14.33 -11.31
N LEU A 152 -9.39 13.40 -11.96
CA LEU A 152 -9.14 12.06 -11.43
C LEU A 152 -8.42 12.06 -10.06
N PHE A 153 -7.72 13.14 -9.70
CA PHE A 153 -6.98 13.29 -8.45
C PHE A 153 -7.71 14.13 -7.38
N ARG A 154 -9.00 14.47 -7.56
CA ARG A 154 -9.78 15.16 -6.52
C ARG A 154 -9.82 14.35 -5.22
N GLY A 155 -9.51 15.01 -4.11
CA GLY A 155 -9.34 14.39 -2.79
C GLY A 155 -7.97 13.74 -2.52
N HIS A 156 -7.07 13.67 -3.51
CA HIS A 156 -5.74 13.07 -3.32
C HIS A 156 -4.84 13.88 -2.38
N SER A 157 -4.93 15.22 -2.42
CA SER A 157 -4.20 16.10 -1.49
C SER A 157 -4.50 15.79 -0.01
N ALA A 158 -5.77 15.57 0.34
CA ALA A 158 -6.20 15.12 1.66
C ALA A 158 -5.70 13.71 2.02
N THR A 159 -5.45 12.87 1.01
CA THR A 159 -4.88 11.52 1.19
C THR A 159 -3.40 11.61 1.56
N ILE A 160 -2.61 12.41 0.83
CA ILE A 160 -1.18 12.61 1.12
C ILE A 160 -0.98 13.33 2.46
N LEU A 161 -1.73 14.41 2.72
CA LEU A 161 -1.70 15.16 3.98
C LEU A 161 -1.95 14.29 5.21
N ARG A 162 -2.72 13.20 5.07
CA ARG A 162 -3.00 12.26 6.16
C ARG A 162 -1.85 11.27 6.46
N ILE A 163 -0.97 10.96 5.51
CA ILE A 163 0.02 9.87 5.67
C ILE A 163 0.92 10.10 6.89
N PHE A 164 1.53 11.29 7.00
CA PHE A 164 2.46 11.59 8.09
C PHE A 164 1.79 11.73 9.47
N PRO A 165 0.67 12.49 9.65
CA PRO A 165 -0.05 12.51 10.92
C PRO A 165 -0.56 11.13 11.36
N TYR A 166 -1.01 10.29 10.42
CA TYR A 166 -1.47 8.94 10.75
C TYR A 166 -0.32 8.08 11.27
N ALA A 167 0.84 8.11 10.61
CA ALA A 167 2.02 7.36 11.04
C ALA A 167 2.55 7.84 12.40
N ALA A 168 2.72 9.16 12.58
CA ALA A 168 3.25 9.74 13.80
C ALA A 168 2.36 9.47 15.03
N ILE A 169 1.05 9.71 14.91
CA ILE A 169 0.10 9.47 16.01
C ILE A 169 -0.02 7.97 16.29
N LYS A 170 0.04 7.09 15.27
CA LYS A 170 0.02 5.64 15.48
C LYS A 170 1.26 5.15 16.22
N PHE A 171 2.43 5.67 15.89
CA PHE A 171 3.70 5.31 16.54
C PHE A 171 3.67 5.74 18.02
N LEU A 172 3.43 7.03 18.28
CA LEU A 172 3.35 7.56 19.65
C LEU A 172 2.29 6.85 20.49
N ALA A 173 1.08 6.66 19.95
CA ALA A 173 0.03 5.92 20.66
C ALA A 173 0.42 4.47 20.93
N TYR A 174 1.10 3.79 20.00
CA TYR A 174 1.56 2.42 20.21
C TYR A 174 2.62 2.32 21.32
N GLU A 175 3.56 3.26 21.40
CA GLU A 175 4.56 3.30 22.48
C GLU A 175 3.89 3.51 23.85
N GLN A 176 3.05 4.53 23.99
CA GLN A 176 2.38 4.84 25.25
C GLN A 176 1.43 3.71 25.70
N ILE A 177 0.65 3.15 24.76
CA ILE A 177 -0.28 2.05 25.07
C ILE A 177 0.48 0.75 25.36
N ARG A 178 1.58 0.45 24.64
CA ARG A 178 2.42 -0.73 24.94
C ARG A 178 3.11 -0.58 26.30
N ALA A 179 3.58 0.60 26.66
CA ALA A 179 4.18 0.84 27.98
C ALA A 179 3.18 0.56 29.13
N ALA A 180 1.92 0.98 28.97
CA ALA A 180 0.86 0.71 29.94
C ALA A 180 0.41 -0.77 29.99
N ILE A 181 0.27 -1.43 28.82
CA ILE A 181 -0.28 -2.80 28.72
C ILE A 181 0.79 -3.90 28.86
N ILE A 182 2.05 -3.60 28.54
CA ILE A 182 3.20 -4.52 28.59
C ILE A 182 4.41 -3.81 29.27
N PRO A 183 4.37 -3.59 30.61
CA PRO A 183 5.45 -2.88 31.32
C PRO A 183 6.75 -3.70 31.44
N LYS A 184 6.67 -5.02 31.29
CA LYS A 184 7.80 -5.97 31.31
C LYS A 184 7.64 -6.97 30.16
N HIS A 185 8.75 -7.47 29.60
CA HIS A 185 8.73 -8.50 28.55
C HIS A 185 8.05 -9.81 28.98
N GLU A 186 8.05 -10.14 30.27
CA GLU A 186 7.31 -11.28 30.85
C GLU A 186 5.80 -11.23 30.53
N TYR A 187 5.24 -10.02 30.34
CA TYR A 187 3.84 -9.82 29.98
C TYR A 187 3.59 -9.70 28.47
N GLU A 188 4.57 -9.99 27.60
CA GLU A 188 4.45 -9.82 26.15
C GLU A 188 3.65 -10.95 25.46
N THR A 189 2.37 -11.08 25.82
CA THR A 189 1.47 -12.04 25.19
C THR A 189 0.99 -11.56 23.80
N PRO A 190 0.70 -12.46 22.84
CA PRO A 190 0.16 -12.08 21.53
C PRO A 190 -1.13 -11.25 21.64
N PHE A 191 -1.98 -11.57 22.61
CA PHE A 191 -3.23 -10.84 22.88
C PHE A 191 -2.99 -9.39 23.37
N ARG A 192 -2.04 -9.18 24.29
CA ARG A 192 -1.66 -7.82 24.75
C ARG A 192 -1.03 -7.00 23.62
N ARG A 193 -0.23 -7.61 22.75
CA ARG A 193 0.31 -6.97 21.54
C ARG A 193 -0.78 -6.59 20.55
N LEU A 194 -1.75 -7.48 20.32
CA LEU A 194 -2.93 -7.24 19.48
C LEU A 194 -3.74 -6.05 19.99
N ILE A 195 -4.10 -6.04 21.29
CA ILE A 195 -4.81 -4.91 21.91
C ILE A 195 -4.03 -3.60 21.74
N SER A 196 -2.72 -3.61 22.03
CA SER A 196 -1.87 -2.40 21.93
C SER A 196 -1.85 -1.85 20.50
N GLY A 197 -1.69 -2.72 19.49
CA GLY A 197 -1.74 -2.35 18.08
C GLY A 197 -3.11 -1.88 17.61
N SER A 198 -4.19 -2.50 18.10
CA SER A 198 -5.57 -2.14 17.78
C SER A 198 -5.96 -0.79 18.37
N LEU A 199 -5.69 -0.54 19.65
CA LEU A 199 -5.99 0.74 20.29
C LEU A 199 -5.18 1.89 19.66
N ALA A 200 -3.88 1.69 19.38
CA ALA A 200 -3.09 2.68 18.63
C ALA A 200 -3.63 2.92 17.21
N GLY A 201 -4.16 1.88 16.56
CA GLY A 201 -4.89 1.97 15.30
C GLY A 201 -6.16 2.81 15.40
N VAL A 202 -6.97 2.62 16.44
CA VAL A 202 -8.19 3.41 16.69
C VAL A 202 -7.85 4.87 17.00
N THR A 203 -6.91 5.13 17.91
CA THR A 203 -6.47 6.49 18.29
C THR A 203 -5.94 7.27 17.08
N SER A 204 -5.06 6.65 16.27
CA SER A 204 -4.54 7.29 15.05
C SER A 204 -5.62 7.51 13.98
N VAL A 205 -6.63 6.63 13.87
CA VAL A 205 -7.78 6.86 12.99
C VAL A 205 -8.70 7.95 13.53
N PHE A 206 -8.91 8.08 14.84
CA PHE A 206 -9.71 9.15 15.45
C PHE A 206 -9.16 10.54 15.09
N PHE A 207 -7.91 10.83 15.44
CA PHE A 207 -7.30 12.14 15.16
C PHE A 207 -7.17 12.46 13.65
N THR A 208 -7.01 11.44 12.80
CA THR A 208 -6.91 11.63 11.34
C THR A 208 -8.23 11.45 10.58
N TYR A 209 -9.35 11.29 11.30
CA TYR A 209 -10.66 11.09 10.71
C TYR A 209 -11.19 12.30 9.90
N PRO A 210 -11.02 13.57 10.35
CA PRO A 210 -11.48 14.73 9.59
C PRO A 210 -10.92 14.79 8.16
N LEU A 211 -9.64 14.45 8.00
CA LEU A 211 -8.98 14.38 6.70
C LEU A 211 -9.60 13.32 5.77
N GLU A 212 -10.21 12.25 6.31
CA GLU A 212 -10.92 11.26 5.48
C GLU A 212 -12.28 11.76 5.00
N VAL A 213 -13.04 12.49 5.84
CA VAL A 213 -14.32 13.07 5.40
C VAL A 213 -14.07 14.18 4.39
N MET A 214 -13.05 15.02 4.61
CA MET A 214 -12.60 16.02 3.64
C MET A 214 -12.17 15.37 2.31
N ARG A 215 -11.37 14.29 2.36
CA ARG A 215 -11.03 13.48 1.17
C ARG A 215 -12.26 13.00 0.42
N VAL A 216 -13.23 12.39 1.14
CA VAL A 216 -14.40 11.75 0.52
C VAL A 216 -15.35 12.78 -0.07
N ARG A 217 -15.60 13.91 0.60
CA ARG A 217 -16.38 15.02 0.03
C ARG A 217 -15.71 15.61 -1.22
N LEU A 218 -14.39 15.87 -1.18
CA LEU A 218 -13.63 16.33 -2.35
C LEU A 218 -13.69 15.35 -3.54
N ALA A 219 -13.56 14.04 -3.27
CA ALA A 219 -13.63 13.01 -4.31
C ALA A 219 -15.04 12.86 -4.91
N PHE A 220 -16.08 13.14 -4.13
CA PHE A 220 -17.49 13.06 -4.52
C PHE A 220 -17.97 14.26 -5.36
N GLU A 221 -17.36 15.43 -5.20
CA GLU A 221 -17.71 16.64 -5.96
C GLU A 221 -17.25 16.54 -7.42
N THR A 222 -18.19 16.67 -8.37
CA THR A 222 -17.92 16.51 -9.82
C THR A 222 -18.04 17.84 -10.58
N LYS A 223 -19.13 18.59 -10.41
CA LYS A 223 -19.43 19.75 -11.26
C LYS A 223 -18.68 21.04 -10.89
N GLY A 224 -18.08 21.67 -11.90
CA GLY A 224 -18.01 23.13 -12.08
C GLY A 224 -17.08 23.97 -11.19
N ARG A 225 -16.86 23.61 -9.92
CA ARG A 225 -16.05 24.42 -8.99
C ARG A 225 -15.11 23.53 -8.19
N SER A 226 -13.81 23.59 -8.48
CA SER A 226 -12.79 22.80 -7.78
C SER A 226 -12.55 23.37 -6.38
N ALA A 227 -13.40 22.99 -5.43
CA ALA A 227 -13.35 23.47 -4.06
C ALA A 227 -11.99 23.15 -3.39
N GLY A 228 -11.40 24.16 -2.76
CA GLY A 228 -10.16 23.99 -2.01
C GLY A 228 -10.36 23.13 -0.75
N LEU A 229 -9.29 22.54 -0.23
CA LEU A 229 -9.33 21.73 1.00
C LEU A 229 -9.92 22.53 2.19
N GLY A 230 -9.57 23.81 2.31
CA GLY A 230 -10.14 24.72 3.30
C GLY A 230 -11.59 25.15 3.01
N GLU A 231 -12.02 25.15 1.75
CA GLU A 231 -13.42 25.40 1.41
C GLU A 231 -14.30 24.22 1.81
N ILE A 232 -13.89 22.99 1.50
CA ILE A 232 -14.59 21.78 1.96
C ILE A 232 -14.58 21.67 3.48
N CYS A 233 -13.48 22.04 4.15
CA CYS A 233 -13.44 22.16 5.62
C CYS A 233 -14.54 23.11 6.14
N ARG A 234 -14.60 24.34 5.59
CA ARG A 234 -15.61 25.34 5.94
C ARG A 234 -17.04 24.87 5.63
N ARG A 235 -17.28 24.25 4.47
CA ARG A 235 -18.61 23.68 4.10
C ARG A 235 -19.04 22.59 5.09
N ILE A 236 -18.16 21.65 5.48
CA ILE A 236 -18.48 20.59 6.46
C ILE A 236 -18.73 21.17 7.86
N TYR A 237 -17.94 22.17 8.28
CA TYR A 237 -18.08 22.79 9.60
C TYR A 237 -19.43 23.49 9.79
N HIS A 238 -19.86 24.28 8.80
CA HIS A 238 -21.15 24.98 8.81
C HIS A 238 -22.32 24.13 8.29
N GLU A 239 -22.14 22.83 8.05
CA GLU A 239 -23.18 21.92 7.56
C GLU A 239 -24.22 21.62 8.66
N VAL A 240 -25.25 22.45 8.77
CA VAL A 240 -26.38 22.22 9.68
C VAL A 240 -27.27 21.09 9.12
N PRO A 241 -27.42 19.95 9.81
CA PRO A 241 -28.40 18.95 9.41
C PRO A 241 -29.82 19.51 9.63
N PRO A 242 -30.75 19.38 8.68
CA PRO A 242 -32.09 19.91 8.83
C PRO A 242 -32.84 19.21 9.97
N GLN A 243 -33.74 19.95 10.61
CA GLN A 243 -34.55 19.48 11.73
C GLN A 243 -35.24 18.15 11.40
N PRO A 244 -35.24 17.16 12.31
CA PRO A 244 -35.94 15.91 12.08
C PRO A 244 -37.44 16.17 11.99
N LYS A 245 -38.05 15.87 10.83
CA LYS A 245 -39.51 15.77 10.72
C LYS A 245 -39.98 14.75 11.76
N LEU A 246 -40.92 15.15 12.62
CA LEU A 246 -41.38 14.37 13.76
C LEU A 246 -42.21 13.16 13.29
N SER A 247 -41.55 12.03 13.05
CA SER A 247 -42.21 10.76 12.76
C SER A 247 -42.55 10.04 14.06
N THR A 248 -43.80 10.13 14.50
CA THR A 248 -44.36 9.30 15.56
C THR A 248 -44.22 7.83 15.17
N THR A 249 -43.52 7.03 15.97
CA THR A 249 -43.36 5.58 15.74
C THR A 249 -43.32 4.87 17.08
N THR A 250 -44.49 4.67 17.66
CA THR A 250 -44.71 3.81 18.82
C THR A 250 -44.47 2.35 18.43
N GLY A 251 -43.42 1.73 18.98
CA GLY A 251 -43.04 0.35 18.68
C GLY A 251 -42.03 -0.20 19.68
N ALA A 252 -42.04 -1.52 19.91
CA ALA A 252 -41.40 -2.17 21.05
C ALA A 252 -39.85 -2.24 21.05
N GLY A 253 -39.15 -1.41 20.28
CA GLY A 253 -37.68 -1.35 20.23
C GLY A 253 -37.02 -0.55 21.36
N GLY A 254 -37.76 -0.27 22.44
CA GLY A 254 -37.50 0.84 23.37
C GLY A 254 -36.13 0.86 24.06
N LEU A 255 -35.56 -0.30 24.41
CA LEU A 255 -34.28 -0.36 25.15
C LEU A 255 -33.07 0.01 24.28
N VAL A 256 -33.01 -0.48 23.04
CA VAL A 256 -31.93 -0.13 22.10
C VAL A 256 -32.13 1.30 21.59
N ALA A 257 -33.37 1.68 21.26
CA ALA A 257 -33.70 3.04 20.86
C ALA A 257 -33.42 4.06 21.99
N GLY A 258 -33.64 3.70 23.25
CA GLY A 258 -33.33 4.53 24.41
C GLY A 258 -31.84 4.87 24.51
N ALA A 259 -30.97 3.87 24.33
CA ALA A 259 -29.52 4.07 24.30
C ALA A 259 -29.08 4.94 23.10
N GLU A 260 -29.61 4.71 21.89
CA GLU A 260 -29.31 5.56 20.74
C GLU A 260 -29.81 7.01 20.92
N ASN A 261 -31.00 7.20 21.49
CA ASN A 261 -31.58 8.51 21.76
C ASN A 261 -30.80 9.29 22.85
N ALA A 262 -30.34 8.60 23.90
CA ALA A 262 -29.49 9.19 24.95
C ALA A 262 -28.12 9.64 24.39
N VAL A 263 -27.58 8.96 23.38
CA VAL A 263 -26.39 9.43 22.65
C VAL A 263 -26.73 10.59 21.70
N GLN A 264 -27.90 10.58 21.05
CA GLN A 264 -28.33 11.66 20.15
C GLN A 264 -28.59 13.02 20.83
N SER A 265 -28.89 13.06 22.14
CA SER A 265 -29.04 14.31 22.88
C SER A 265 -27.68 14.94 23.25
N ILE A 266 -26.65 14.12 23.46
CA ILE A 266 -25.31 14.54 23.91
C ILE A 266 -24.41 14.95 22.74
N VAL A 267 -24.56 14.36 21.55
CA VAL A 267 -23.70 14.68 20.39
C VAL A 267 -24.07 16.03 19.75
N PRO A 268 -23.16 17.02 19.69
CA PRO A 268 -23.44 18.31 19.05
C PRO A 268 -23.78 18.14 17.55
N LYS A 269 -24.83 18.84 17.12
CA LYS A 269 -25.45 18.64 15.80
C LYS A 269 -24.78 19.48 14.69
N SER A 270 -23.87 20.38 15.04
CA SER A 270 -23.11 21.28 14.15
C SER A 270 -21.59 21.19 14.38
N GLY A 271 -20.79 21.89 13.58
CA GLY A 271 -19.35 22.06 13.81
C GLY A 271 -18.54 20.76 13.69
N LEU A 272 -17.60 20.55 14.61
CA LEU A 272 -16.60 19.48 14.54
C LEU A 272 -17.20 18.06 14.41
N ALA A 273 -18.38 17.80 14.98
CA ALA A 273 -19.04 16.50 14.88
C ALA A 273 -19.41 16.11 13.43
N ASN A 274 -19.52 17.06 12.49
CA ASN A 274 -19.74 16.75 11.08
C ASN A 274 -18.55 16.04 10.43
N PHE A 275 -17.33 16.26 10.95
CA PHE A 275 -16.14 15.57 10.48
C PHE A 275 -16.08 14.11 10.92
N TYR A 276 -16.90 13.66 11.88
CA TYR A 276 -16.92 12.28 12.40
C TYR A 276 -18.07 11.41 11.85
N ARG A 277 -18.79 11.88 10.82
CA ARG A 277 -19.83 11.10 10.12
C ARG A 277 -19.26 9.78 9.59
N GLY A 278 -19.84 8.65 10.00
CA GLY A 278 -19.39 7.31 9.64
C GLY A 278 -18.27 6.73 10.54
N PHE A 279 -17.85 7.39 11.62
CA PHE A 279 -16.80 6.87 12.51
C PHE A 279 -17.18 5.52 13.14
N SER A 280 -18.42 5.37 13.60
CA SER A 280 -18.95 4.10 14.14
C SER A 280 -18.83 2.94 13.15
N ALA A 281 -19.26 3.13 11.89
CA ALA A 281 -19.10 2.14 10.82
C ALA A 281 -17.62 1.84 10.48
N THR A 282 -16.71 2.77 10.80
CA THR A 282 -15.27 2.58 10.62
C THR A 282 -14.72 1.62 11.67
N ILE A 283 -15.04 1.84 12.95
CA ILE A 283 -14.60 0.97 14.06
C ILE A 283 -15.22 -0.41 13.92
N LEU A 284 -16.53 -0.49 13.64
CA LEU A 284 -17.23 -1.75 13.42
C LEU A 284 -16.64 -2.52 12.22
N GLY A 285 -16.17 -1.84 11.17
CA GLY A 285 -15.52 -2.44 10.01
C GLY A 285 -14.09 -2.95 10.25
N MET A 286 -13.38 -2.45 11.27
CA MET A 286 -12.04 -2.93 11.61
C MET A 286 -12.06 -4.36 12.18
N LEU A 287 -13.10 -4.72 12.93
CA LEU A 287 -13.22 -6.02 13.59
C LEU A 287 -13.30 -7.21 12.60
N PRO A 288 -14.23 -7.25 11.61
CA PRO A 288 -14.28 -8.34 10.64
C PRO A 288 -13.09 -8.32 9.68
N TYR A 289 -12.50 -7.15 9.41
CA TYR A 289 -11.26 -7.05 8.63
C TYR A 289 -10.10 -7.73 9.36
N ALA A 290 -9.85 -7.38 10.63
CA ALA A 290 -8.76 -7.95 11.42
C ALA A 290 -8.98 -9.46 11.68
N GLY A 291 -10.18 -9.85 12.12
CA GLY A 291 -10.52 -11.25 12.42
C GLY A 291 -10.36 -12.17 11.22
N MET A 292 -10.92 -11.77 10.06
CA MET A 292 -10.74 -12.56 8.83
C MET A 292 -9.31 -12.50 8.31
N SER A 293 -8.54 -11.44 8.58
CA SER A 293 -7.14 -11.35 8.14
C SER A 293 -6.27 -12.35 8.87
N PHE A 294 -6.41 -12.50 10.18
CA PHE A 294 -5.69 -13.55 10.93
C PHE A 294 -6.16 -14.94 10.51
N LEU A 295 -7.47 -15.22 10.59
CA LEU A 295 -8.03 -16.53 10.26
C LEU A 295 -7.65 -17.01 8.85
N THR A 296 -7.74 -16.14 7.84
CA THR A 296 -7.40 -16.49 6.46
C THR A 296 -5.90 -16.62 6.25
N HIS A 297 -5.09 -15.73 6.84
CA HIS A 297 -3.63 -15.79 6.73
C HIS A 297 -3.06 -17.08 7.33
N ASP A 298 -3.57 -17.48 8.49
CA ASP A 298 -3.07 -18.66 9.20
C ASP A 298 -3.57 -19.94 8.51
N THR A 299 -4.84 -19.98 8.08
CA THR A 299 -5.40 -21.09 7.29
C THR A 299 -4.69 -21.26 5.93
N ALA A 300 -4.43 -20.16 5.22
CA ALA A 300 -3.69 -20.20 3.95
C ALA A 300 -2.21 -20.55 4.17
N GLY A 301 -1.60 -20.06 5.26
CA GLY A 301 -0.24 -20.41 5.66
C GLY A 301 -0.08 -21.90 5.97
N ASP A 302 -1.05 -22.52 6.62
CA ASP A 302 -1.02 -23.94 6.96
C ASP A 302 -1.37 -24.84 5.77
N LEU A 303 -2.27 -24.40 4.88
CA LEU A 303 -2.47 -25.03 3.57
C LEU A 303 -1.18 -25.02 2.74
N LEU A 304 -0.44 -23.90 2.72
CA LEU A 304 0.86 -23.81 2.06
C LEU A 304 1.93 -24.70 2.72
N ARG A 305 1.80 -25.02 4.01
CA ARG A 305 2.68 -25.96 4.74
C ARG A 305 2.29 -27.43 4.58
N HIS A 306 1.21 -27.75 3.86
CA HIS A 306 0.74 -29.11 3.66
C HIS A 306 1.82 -30.02 3.03
N LYS A 307 1.79 -31.32 3.39
CA LYS A 307 2.84 -32.31 3.07
C LYS A 307 3.26 -32.28 1.59
N SER A 308 2.30 -32.13 0.67
CA SER A 308 2.52 -32.14 -0.78
C SER A 308 3.28 -30.92 -1.33
N ILE A 309 3.24 -29.77 -0.66
CA ILE A 309 3.73 -28.48 -1.20
C ILE A 309 4.90 -27.92 -0.39
N LYS A 310 5.06 -28.34 0.87
CA LYS A 310 6.07 -27.90 1.85
C LYS A 310 7.47 -27.66 1.27
N GLN A 311 7.95 -28.53 0.37
CA GLN A 311 9.28 -28.44 -0.26
C GLN A 311 9.50 -27.15 -1.08
N TYR A 312 8.43 -26.61 -1.69
CA TYR A 312 8.48 -25.39 -2.50
C TYR A 312 8.12 -24.12 -1.72
N THR A 313 7.28 -24.25 -0.68
CA THR A 313 6.70 -23.13 0.07
C THR A 313 7.45 -22.77 1.34
N THR A 314 8.16 -23.71 1.98
CA THR A 314 8.86 -23.46 3.25
C THR A 314 10.37 -23.29 3.08
N LEU A 315 10.97 -22.60 4.04
CA LEU A 315 12.41 -22.54 4.26
C LEU A 315 12.81 -23.51 5.38
N SER A 316 14.07 -23.95 5.39
CA SER A 316 14.59 -24.76 6.50
C SER A 316 14.57 -23.97 7.82
N LYS A 317 14.39 -24.65 8.96
CA LYS A 317 14.45 -24.01 10.28
C LYS A 317 15.92 -23.63 10.59
N PRO A 318 16.26 -22.34 10.79
CA PRO A 318 17.60 -21.95 11.23
C PRO A 318 17.83 -22.38 12.69
N ALA A 319 19.09 -22.58 13.09
CA ALA A 319 19.46 -23.22 14.36
C ALA A 319 18.95 -22.54 15.64
N HIS A 320 18.62 -21.24 15.59
CA HIS A 320 18.05 -20.49 16.72
C HIS A 320 16.50 -20.35 16.63
N TYR A 321 15.83 -21.13 15.79
CA TYR A 321 14.38 -21.07 15.61
C TYR A 321 13.66 -21.96 16.63
N ALA A 322 12.77 -21.38 17.44
CA ALA A 322 12.02 -22.10 18.46
C ALA A 322 11.28 -23.32 17.87
N GLU A 323 11.50 -24.50 18.46
CA GLU A 323 11.05 -25.79 17.92
C GLU A 323 9.53 -25.83 17.72
N ASN A 324 8.78 -25.29 18.68
CA ASN A 324 7.31 -25.23 18.68
C ASN A 324 6.70 -24.28 17.63
N LYS A 325 7.50 -23.54 16.85
CA LYS A 325 6.99 -22.69 15.77
C LYS A 325 6.91 -23.45 14.43
N PRO A 326 5.87 -23.19 13.59
CA PRO A 326 5.78 -23.74 12.25
C PRO A 326 6.93 -23.23 11.37
N ALA A 327 7.27 -23.97 10.32
CA ALA A 327 8.37 -23.57 9.43
C ALA A 327 8.06 -22.21 8.75
N PRO A 328 9.07 -21.32 8.63
CA PRO A 328 8.92 -20.07 7.88
C PRO A 328 8.58 -20.36 6.42
N LEU A 329 7.68 -19.55 5.86
CA LEU A 329 7.34 -19.57 4.44
C LEU A 329 8.43 -18.84 3.64
N ARG A 330 8.57 -19.16 2.35
CA ARG A 330 9.30 -18.32 1.40
C ARG A 330 8.54 -17.01 1.18
N SER A 331 9.25 -15.92 0.90
CA SER A 331 8.71 -14.57 0.74
C SER A 331 7.55 -14.48 -0.27
N TRP A 332 7.58 -15.28 -1.35
CA TRP A 332 6.49 -15.35 -2.33
C TRP A 332 5.22 -16.03 -1.79
N ALA A 333 5.38 -17.05 -0.94
CA ALA A 333 4.28 -17.81 -0.35
C ALA A 333 3.64 -17.05 0.82
N GLU A 334 4.45 -16.32 1.59
CA GLU A 334 3.97 -15.35 2.59
C GLU A 334 3.21 -14.19 1.93
N LEU A 335 3.75 -13.62 0.83
CA LEU A 335 3.06 -12.61 0.03
C LEU A 335 1.75 -13.13 -0.57
N PHE A 336 1.71 -14.38 -1.02
CA PHE A 336 0.48 -15.02 -1.50
C PHE A 336 -0.56 -15.19 -0.38
N SER A 337 -0.14 -15.71 0.79
CA SER A 337 -1.02 -15.84 1.97
C SER A 337 -1.59 -14.49 2.40
N GLY A 338 -0.73 -13.47 2.57
CA GLY A 338 -1.14 -12.11 2.89
C GLY A 338 -2.04 -11.47 1.82
N GLY A 339 -1.82 -11.80 0.54
CA GLY A 339 -2.69 -11.40 -0.57
C GLY A 339 -4.09 -11.99 -0.47
N VAL A 340 -4.20 -13.33 -0.32
CA VAL A 340 -5.48 -14.03 -0.15
C VAL A 340 -6.21 -13.55 1.11
N ALA A 341 -5.50 -13.42 2.22
CA ALA A 341 -6.04 -12.88 3.46
C ALA A 341 -6.57 -11.45 3.29
N GLY A 342 -5.82 -10.57 2.61
CA GLY A 342 -6.27 -9.21 2.29
C GLY A 342 -7.54 -9.17 1.44
N LEU A 343 -7.68 -10.06 0.45
CA LEU A 343 -8.89 -10.15 -0.39
C LEU A 343 -10.12 -10.60 0.41
N VAL A 344 -10.00 -11.67 1.21
CA VAL A 344 -11.10 -12.18 2.04
C VAL A 344 -11.50 -11.17 3.12
N SER A 345 -10.52 -10.52 3.76
CA SER A 345 -10.75 -9.49 4.79
C SER A 345 -11.39 -8.23 4.23
N GLN A 346 -10.98 -7.79 3.03
CA GLN A 346 -11.64 -6.70 2.36
C GLN A 346 -13.09 -7.08 2.01
N THR A 347 -13.35 -8.33 1.61
CA THR A 347 -14.71 -8.82 1.30
C THR A 347 -15.62 -8.81 2.53
N SER A 348 -15.17 -9.34 3.67
CA SER A 348 -15.98 -9.43 4.90
C SER A 348 -16.33 -8.05 5.48
N ALA A 349 -15.37 -7.12 5.46
CA ALA A 349 -15.58 -5.74 5.94
C ALA A 349 -16.29 -4.84 4.91
N TYR A 350 -16.45 -5.27 3.66
CA TYR A 350 -16.90 -4.41 2.56
C TYR A 350 -18.29 -3.77 2.76
N PRO A 351 -19.32 -4.46 3.30
CA PRO A 351 -20.63 -3.83 3.54
C PRO A 351 -20.54 -2.63 4.48
N LEU A 352 -19.68 -2.71 5.50
CA LEU A 352 -19.42 -1.61 6.44
C LEU A 352 -18.57 -0.50 5.78
N GLU A 353 -17.66 -0.83 4.86
CA GLU A 353 -16.97 0.15 4.03
C GLU A 353 -17.95 0.96 3.16
N VAL A 354 -18.94 0.32 2.53
CA VAL A 354 -19.96 1.00 1.72
C VAL A 354 -20.90 1.85 2.57
N ILE A 355 -21.43 1.32 3.68
CA ILE A 355 -22.24 2.09 4.64
C ILE A 355 -21.47 3.33 5.10
N ARG A 356 -20.21 3.16 5.50
CA ARG A 356 -19.32 4.26 5.91
C ARG A 356 -19.20 5.34 4.83
N ARG A 357 -18.94 4.97 3.56
CA ARG A 357 -18.77 5.96 2.48
C ARG A 357 -20.05 6.75 2.23
N ARG A 358 -21.22 6.10 2.28
CA ARG A 358 -22.52 6.78 2.22
C ARG A 358 -22.73 7.74 3.39
N MET A 359 -22.45 7.33 4.63
CA MET A 359 -22.51 8.21 5.80
C MET A 359 -21.57 9.42 5.69
N GLN A 360 -20.38 9.25 5.10
CA GLN A 360 -19.39 10.31 4.91
C GLN A 360 -19.79 11.35 3.84
N VAL A 361 -20.59 10.98 2.83
CA VAL A 361 -21.19 11.91 1.85
C VAL A 361 -22.61 12.37 2.22
N GLY A 362 -23.23 11.77 3.23
CA GLY A 362 -24.55 12.16 3.72
C GLY A 362 -24.58 13.65 4.05
N GLY A 363 -25.57 14.36 3.52
CA GLY A 363 -25.66 15.83 3.55
C GLY A 363 -25.15 16.55 2.30
N THR A 364 -24.38 15.88 1.43
CA THR A 364 -24.14 16.29 0.02
C THR A 364 -25.08 15.60 -0.98
N VAL A 365 -25.94 14.69 -0.50
CA VAL A 365 -26.95 13.96 -1.27
C VAL A 365 -28.17 13.76 -0.37
N GLY A 366 -29.37 13.87 -0.94
CA GLY A 366 -30.65 13.66 -0.23
C GLY A 366 -30.95 14.71 0.84
N ASP A 367 -31.82 14.35 1.78
CA ASP A 367 -32.47 15.21 2.79
C ASP A 367 -31.54 15.91 3.81
N GLY A 368 -30.23 16.04 3.60
CA GLY A 368 -29.32 16.74 4.52
C GLY A 368 -28.99 15.98 5.84
N ARG A 369 -29.79 14.98 6.22
CA ARG A 369 -29.76 14.32 7.54
C ARG A 369 -28.52 13.45 7.75
N ARG A 370 -28.06 13.34 9.01
CA ARG A 370 -27.00 12.41 9.45
C ARG A 370 -27.58 10.98 9.50
N LEU A 371 -27.39 10.19 8.44
CA LEU A 371 -27.86 8.80 8.38
C LEU A 371 -27.18 7.90 9.42
N HIS A 372 -27.96 7.07 10.12
CA HIS A 372 -27.48 5.97 10.98
C HIS A 372 -27.03 4.75 10.14
N ILE A 373 -26.32 3.81 10.76
CA ILE A 373 -25.85 2.57 10.13
C ILE A 373 -27.03 1.74 9.60
N GLY A 374 -28.05 1.50 10.44
CA GLY A 374 -29.24 0.72 10.07
C GLY A 374 -30.09 1.37 8.98
N GLU A 375 -30.26 2.70 9.03
CA GLU A 375 -30.93 3.47 7.97
C GLU A 375 -30.20 3.34 6.63
N THR A 376 -28.87 3.53 6.66
CA THR A 376 -28.01 3.41 5.47
C THR A 376 -28.04 2.00 4.89
N ALA A 377 -28.03 0.96 5.73
CA ALA A 377 -28.15 -0.42 5.30
C ALA A 377 -29.51 -0.71 4.65
N ARG A 378 -30.62 -0.29 5.27
CA ARG A 378 -31.98 -0.42 4.71
C ARG A 378 -32.14 0.35 3.40
N MET A 379 -31.51 1.52 3.27
CA MET A 379 -31.44 2.31 2.04
C MET A 379 -30.70 1.56 0.92
N ILE A 380 -29.52 1.00 1.19
CA ILE A 380 -28.75 0.19 0.22
C ILE A 380 -29.58 -1.01 -0.28
N VAL A 381 -30.24 -1.73 0.64
CA VAL A 381 -31.10 -2.87 0.29
C VAL A 381 -32.29 -2.44 -0.57
N ARG A 382 -32.93 -1.30 -0.26
CA ARG A 382 -34.07 -0.81 -1.04
C ARG A 382 -33.68 -0.32 -2.44
N GLU A 383 -32.49 0.25 -2.62
CA GLU A 383 -32.02 0.71 -3.93
C GLU A 383 -31.55 -0.44 -4.83
N ARG A 384 -30.85 -1.43 -4.29
CA ARG A 384 -29.99 -2.36 -5.05
C ARG A 384 -29.93 -3.79 -4.51
N GLY A 385 -30.71 -4.10 -3.47
CA GLY A 385 -30.60 -5.35 -2.73
C GLY A 385 -29.19 -5.60 -2.18
N TRP A 386 -28.88 -6.87 -1.91
CA TRP A 386 -27.60 -7.29 -1.35
C TRP A 386 -26.38 -6.92 -2.20
N ARG A 387 -26.52 -6.87 -3.54
CA ARG A 387 -25.45 -6.43 -4.45
C ARG A 387 -25.04 -4.98 -4.23
N GLY A 388 -25.92 -4.14 -3.68
CA GLY A 388 -25.62 -2.77 -3.30
C GLY A 388 -24.46 -2.64 -2.30
N PHE A 389 -24.27 -3.61 -1.41
CA PHE A 389 -23.17 -3.61 -0.44
C PHE A 389 -21.80 -3.90 -1.06
N PHE A 390 -21.73 -4.46 -2.27
CA PHE A 390 -20.47 -4.89 -2.91
C PHE A 390 -20.04 -4.02 -4.11
N VAL A 391 -20.71 -2.88 -4.29
CA VAL A 391 -20.42 -1.90 -5.34
C VAL A 391 -18.98 -1.38 -5.24
N GLY A 392 -18.20 -1.54 -6.32
CA GLY A 392 -16.80 -1.09 -6.41
C GLY A 392 -15.76 -2.04 -5.80
N LEU A 393 -16.14 -3.24 -5.35
CA LEU A 393 -15.20 -4.22 -4.76
C LEU A 393 -14.06 -4.61 -5.72
N THR A 394 -14.38 -4.77 -7.00
CA THR A 394 -13.42 -5.10 -8.08
C THR A 394 -12.29 -4.07 -8.20
N ILE A 395 -12.62 -2.78 -8.12
CA ILE A 395 -11.65 -1.66 -8.08
C ILE A 395 -10.72 -1.80 -6.87
N GLY A 396 -11.29 -2.26 -5.74
CA GLY A 396 -10.55 -2.58 -4.53
C GLY A 396 -9.50 -3.68 -4.74
N TYR A 397 -9.72 -4.65 -5.61
CA TYR A 397 -8.76 -5.71 -5.94
C TYR A 397 -7.72 -5.27 -6.98
N VAL A 398 -8.20 -4.71 -8.11
CA VAL A 398 -7.34 -4.31 -9.25
C VAL A 398 -6.23 -3.34 -8.81
N LYS A 399 -6.52 -2.44 -7.86
CA LYS A 399 -5.54 -1.47 -7.37
C LYS A 399 -4.45 -2.04 -6.45
N VAL A 400 -4.61 -3.25 -5.89
CA VAL A 400 -3.65 -3.80 -4.92
C VAL A 400 -2.29 -4.02 -5.57
N VAL A 401 -2.28 -4.69 -6.73
CA VAL A 401 -1.05 -5.04 -7.47
C VAL A 401 -0.19 -3.79 -7.80
N PRO A 402 -0.70 -2.74 -8.48
CA PRO A 402 0.10 -1.55 -8.77
C PRO A 402 0.47 -0.75 -7.51
N MET A 403 -0.40 -0.68 -6.50
CA MET A 403 -0.08 0.00 -5.23
C MET A 403 1.11 -0.68 -4.53
N VAL A 404 1.09 -2.02 -4.43
CA VAL A 404 2.14 -2.81 -3.78
C VAL A 404 3.44 -2.76 -4.59
N ALA A 405 3.38 -2.93 -5.91
CA ALA A 405 4.56 -2.90 -6.78
C ALA A 405 5.30 -1.55 -6.72
N VAL A 406 4.56 -0.44 -6.81
CA VAL A 406 5.13 0.91 -6.73
C VAL A 406 5.65 1.20 -5.32
N SER A 407 4.94 0.76 -4.27
CA SER A 407 5.40 0.93 -2.89
C SER A 407 6.73 0.21 -2.64
N PHE A 408 6.90 -1.03 -3.12
CA PHE A 408 8.17 -1.73 -3.01
C PHE A 408 9.27 -1.06 -3.85
N TYR A 409 9.02 -0.75 -5.12
CA TYR A 409 10.01 -0.13 -6.00
C TYR A 409 10.55 1.20 -5.42
N VAL A 410 9.67 2.09 -4.97
CA VAL A 410 10.06 3.39 -4.41
C VAL A 410 10.71 3.23 -3.04
N TYR A 411 10.31 2.25 -2.23
CA TYR A 411 10.96 1.96 -0.95
C TYR A 411 12.40 1.43 -1.14
N GLU A 412 12.59 0.44 -2.02
CA GLU A 412 13.93 -0.09 -2.33
C GLU A 412 14.85 0.97 -2.92
N ARG A 413 14.35 1.80 -3.85
CA ARG A 413 15.15 2.88 -4.44
C ARG A 413 15.42 4.01 -3.44
N GLY A 414 14.45 4.33 -2.59
CA GLY A 414 14.56 5.33 -1.52
C GLY A 414 15.54 4.92 -0.43
N LYS A 415 15.59 3.63 -0.06
CA LYS A 415 16.63 3.08 0.82
C LYS A 415 18.04 3.35 0.28
N GLY A 416 18.27 3.00 -1.00
CA GLY A 416 19.54 3.23 -1.67
C GLY A 416 19.93 4.71 -1.79
N TRP A 417 18.97 5.63 -1.89
CA TRP A 417 19.25 7.08 -1.89
C TRP A 417 19.58 7.63 -0.50
N LEU A 418 18.94 7.11 0.56
CA LEU A 418 19.20 7.50 1.94
C LEU A 418 20.35 6.69 2.60
N GLY A 419 20.92 5.72 1.89
CA GLY A 419 22.05 4.86 2.29
C GLY A 419 21.72 3.80 3.34
N ILE A 420 20.44 3.46 3.54
CA ILE A 420 19.90 2.55 4.58
C ILE A 420 19.61 1.12 4.08
#